data_AF-A0A960K885-F1
#
_entry.id   AF-A0A960K885-F1
#
_cell.length_a   1.000
_cell.length_b   1.000
_cell.length_c   1.000
_cell.angle_alpha   90.00
_cell.angle_beta   90.00
_cell.angle_gamma   90.00
#
_symmetry.space_group_name_H-M   'P 1'
#
loop_
_entity.id
_entity.type
_entity.pdbx_description
1 polymer ?
#
loop_
_entity_poly.entity_id
_entity_poly.type
_entity_poly.pdbx_seq_one_letter_code
_entity_poly.pdbx_strand_id
1 'polypeptide(L)'
;MAKVRRTAAGVGVLFIVATGCYLMGQVLHGPLLGSGDALELAFPHRGRVLAGVLTELAGVLAIPLIALVFFPILRRFSEELALCYIGLRMLEAAALLIIDANLWSMVSLSEAFHTGAAPAAQLTTQLRTLEAMNGAAFLISVAVVFPIGSCLLNAVLWRSRLVPRFLSGWGVLGAALLFMGSLSSFFGLLASLPAGLLEGVLTAP
;
A
#
# COMPACT_ATOMS: atom_id res chain seq x y z
N MET A 1 -14.81 -30.00 7.63
CA MET A 1 -15.37 -28.64 7.37
C MET A 1 -15.02 -27.61 8.45
N ALA A 2 -15.06 -27.95 9.75
CA ALA A 2 -14.75 -27.01 10.84
C ALA A 2 -13.36 -26.33 10.76
N LYS A 3 -12.30 -27.07 10.38
CA LYS A 3 -10.93 -26.53 10.23
C LYS A 3 -10.85 -25.45 9.14
N VAL A 4 -11.51 -25.67 8.00
CA VAL A 4 -11.56 -24.70 6.89
C VAL A 4 -12.34 -23.45 7.28
N ARG A 5 -13.46 -23.60 8.01
CA ARG A 5 -14.24 -22.47 8.53
C ARG A 5 -13.45 -21.61 9.52
N ARG A 6 -12.67 -22.24 10.41
CA ARG A 6 -11.76 -21.52 11.33
C ARG A 6 -10.67 -20.76 10.57
N THR A 7 -10.05 -21.38 9.57
CA THR A 7 -9.05 -20.72 8.72
C THR A 7 -9.65 -19.53 7.96
N ALA A 8 -10.83 -19.69 7.35
CA ALA A 8 -11.51 -18.62 6.65
C ALA A 8 -11.87 -17.44 7.57
N ALA A 9 -12.32 -17.73 8.80
CA ALA A 9 -12.56 -16.70 9.81
C ALA A 9 -11.27 -15.95 10.19
N GLY A 10 -10.16 -16.67 10.38
CA GLY A 10 -8.86 -16.06 10.67
C GLY A 10 -8.38 -15.13 9.55
N VAL A 11 -8.54 -15.53 8.29
CA VAL A 11 -8.26 -14.68 7.13
C VAL A 11 -9.12 -13.42 7.12
N GLY A 12 -10.42 -13.55 7.39
CA GLY A 12 -11.33 -12.40 7.47
C GLY A 12 -10.94 -11.42 8.58
N VAL A 13 -10.58 -11.92 9.76
CA VAL A 13 -10.11 -11.08 10.89
C VAL A 13 -8.83 -10.34 10.50
N LEU A 14 -7.85 -11.03 9.92
CA LEU A 14 -6.60 -10.39 9.50
C LEU A 14 -6.82 -9.32 8.42
N PHE A 15 -7.75 -9.55 7.49
CA PHE A 15 -8.14 -8.53 6.51
C PHE A 15 -8.74 -7.29 7.17
N ILE A 16 -9.65 -7.47 8.13
CA ILE A 16 -10.26 -6.36 8.87
C ILE A 16 -9.20 -5.58 9.63
N VAL A 17 -8.26 -6.28 10.28
CA VAL A 17 -7.14 -5.64 10.98
C VAL A 17 -6.28 -4.86 9.99
N ALA A 18 -5.86 -5.45 8.87
CA ALA A 18 -5.05 -4.79 7.86
C ALA A 18 -5.71 -3.49 7.35
N THR A 19 -6.97 -3.58 6.94
CA THR A 19 -7.73 -2.42 6.42
C THR A 19 -8.02 -1.39 7.50
N GLY A 20 -8.39 -1.81 8.71
CA GLY A 20 -8.66 -0.90 9.82
C GLY A 20 -7.43 -0.12 10.25
N CYS A 21 -6.28 -0.80 10.35
CA CYS A 21 -4.98 -0.18 10.61
C CYS A 21 -4.61 0.85 9.53
N TYR A 22 -4.75 0.48 8.25
CA TYR A 22 -4.50 1.39 7.14
C TYR A 22 -5.37 2.65 7.20
N LEU A 23 -6.69 2.50 7.34
CA LEU A 23 -7.61 3.65 7.40
C LEU A 23 -7.32 4.54 8.61
N MET A 24 -7.02 3.95 9.76
CA MET A 24 -6.69 4.71 10.96
C MET A 24 -5.37 5.46 10.80
N GLY A 25 -4.35 4.85 10.20
CA GLY A 25 -3.09 5.49 9.86
C GLY A 25 -3.30 6.73 8.98
N GLN A 26 -4.03 6.57 7.88
CA GLN A 26 -4.34 7.66 6.95
C GLN A 26 -5.11 8.82 7.61
N VAL A 27 -6.02 8.55 8.53
CA VAL A 27 -6.73 9.61 9.28
C VAL A 27 -5.78 10.37 10.23
N LEU A 28 -4.78 9.69 10.76
CA LEU A 28 -3.83 10.27 11.70
C LEU A 28 -2.78 11.13 10.99
N HIS A 29 -2.10 10.61 9.97
CA HIS A 29 -0.97 11.29 9.32
C HIS A 29 -1.33 11.96 7.98
N GLY A 30 -2.35 11.48 7.27
CA GLY A 30 -2.70 11.94 5.91
C GLY A 30 -2.94 13.44 5.78
N PRO A 31 -3.70 14.12 6.67
CA PRO A 31 -3.90 15.57 6.60
C PRO A 31 -2.62 16.38 6.83
N LEU A 32 -1.62 15.81 7.48
CA LEU A 32 -0.36 16.49 7.83
C LEU A 32 0.68 16.28 6.74
N LEU A 33 0.86 15.03 6.28
CA LEU A 33 1.87 14.65 5.30
C LEU A 33 1.39 14.78 3.85
N GLY A 34 0.09 14.71 3.60
CA GLY A 34 -0.50 14.88 2.27
C GLY A 34 -0.82 16.33 1.91
N SER A 35 -0.53 17.28 2.81
CA SER A 35 -0.64 18.71 2.53
C SER A 35 0.64 19.21 1.84
N GLY A 36 0.55 20.29 1.06
CA GLY A 36 1.73 20.96 0.48
C GLY A 36 2.71 21.51 1.54
N ASP A 37 2.29 21.50 2.81
CA ASP A 37 2.97 22.11 3.95
C ASP A 37 3.57 21.04 4.89
N ALA A 38 3.87 19.84 4.39
CA ALA A 38 4.38 18.73 5.20
C ALA A 38 5.66 19.08 6.00
N LEU A 39 6.54 19.94 5.47
CA LEU A 39 7.73 20.43 6.21
C LEU A 39 7.36 21.28 7.43
N GLU A 40 6.25 22.01 7.38
CA GLU A 40 5.79 22.86 8.48
C GLU A 40 4.97 22.06 9.49
N LEU A 41 4.19 21.07 9.04
CA LEU A 41 3.21 20.39 9.89
C LEU A 41 3.72 19.10 10.55
N ALA A 42 4.65 18.36 9.93
CA ALA A 42 5.00 17.02 10.37
C ALA A 42 5.71 16.98 11.74
N PHE A 43 6.71 17.84 11.97
CA PHE A 43 7.47 17.85 13.22
C PHE A 43 6.69 18.38 14.43
N PRO A 44 5.93 19.49 14.34
CA PRO A 44 5.10 19.95 15.45
C PRO A 44 4.04 18.92 15.87
N HIS A 45 3.59 18.08 14.93
CA HIS A 45 2.58 17.04 15.14
C HIS A 45 3.18 15.62 15.14
N ARG A 46 4.49 15.48 15.35
CA ARG A 46 5.23 14.21 15.19
C ARG A 46 4.62 13.03 15.92
N GLY A 47 4.08 13.23 17.12
CA GLY A 47 3.45 12.15 17.89
C GLY A 47 2.24 11.55 17.18
N ARG A 48 1.42 12.40 16.56
CA ARG A 48 0.25 11.97 15.77
C ARG A 48 0.67 11.29 14.46
N VAL A 49 1.68 11.86 13.78
CA VAL A 49 2.22 11.29 12.53
C VAL A 49 2.80 9.90 12.78
N LEU A 50 3.70 9.77 13.76
CA LEU A 50 4.34 8.49 14.08
C LEU A 50 3.35 7.45 14.59
N ALA A 51 2.33 7.85 15.36
CA ALA A 51 1.25 6.94 15.73
C ALA A 51 0.49 6.42 14.50
N GLY A 52 0.25 7.28 13.50
CA GLY A 52 -0.33 6.89 12.22
C GLY A 52 0.54 5.87 11.47
N VAL A 53 1.82 6.20 11.27
CA VAL A 53 2.77 5.33 10.56
C VAL A 53 2.94 3.98 11.26
N LEU A 54 3.07 3.95 12.60
CA LEU A 54 3.17 2.70 13.36
C LEU A 54 1.88 1.86 13.29
N THR A 55 0.72 2.51 13.22
CA THR A 55 -0.57 1.83 13.06
C THR A 55 -0.66 1.17 11.69
N GLU A 56 -0.25 1.88 10.63
CA GLU A 56 -0.14 1.34 9.27
C GLU A 56 0.83 0.16 9.20
N LEU A 57 2.01 0.29 9.81
CA LEU A 57 3.02 -0.76 9.86
C LEU A 57 2.47 -2.05 10.49
N ALA A 58 1.68 -1.94 11.56
CA ALA A 58 1.01 -3.09 12.16
C ALA A 58 0.01 -3.76 11.19
N GLY A 59 -0.67 -2.97 10.37
CA GLY A 59 -1.54 -3.45 9.30
C GLY A 59 -0.76 -4.13 8.16
N VAL A 60 0.40 -3.59 7.78
CA VAL A 60 1.28 -4.16 6.75
C VAL A 60 1.74 -5.58 7.13
N LEU A 61 2.05 -5.82 8.40
CA LEU A 61 2.42 -7.15 8.90
C LEU A 61 1.29 -8.19 8.78
N ALA A 62 0.02 -7.75 8.76
CA ALA A 62 -1.11 -8.66 8.58
C ALA A 62 -1.21 -9.19 7.13
N ILE A 63 -0.69 -8.46 6.14
CA ILE A 63 -0.76 -8.83 4.70
C ILE A 63 -0.08 -10.18 4.39
N PRO A 64 1.20 -10.42 4.76
CA PRO A 64 1.82 -11.73 4.54
C PRO A 64 1.20 -12.82 5.43
N LEU A 65 0.73 -12.48 6.64
CA LEU A 65 0.04 -13.43 7.51
C LEU A 65 -1.27 -13.94 6.89
N ILE A 66 -2.03 -13.07 6.21
CA ILE A 66 -3.21 -13.47 5.43
C ILE A 66 -2.83 -14.56 4.43
N ALA A 67 -1.72 -14.39 3.71
CA ALA A 67 -1.24 -15.35 2.73
C ALA A 67 -0.91 -16.71 3.36
N LEU A 68 -0.17 -16.70 4.46
CA LEU A 68 0.25 -17.91 5.17
C LEU A 68 -0.95 -18.66 5.77
N VAL A 69 -1.90 -17.94 6.38
CA VAL A 69 -3.12 -18.56 6.93
C VAL A 69 -4.01 -19.11 5.82
N PHE A 70 -4.05 -18.46 4.65
CA PHE A 70 -4.88 -18.89 3.52
C PHE A 70 -4.23 -20.01 2.68
N PHE A 71 -2.92 -20.20 2.76
CA PHE A 71 -2.15 -21.24 2.05
C PHE A 71 -2.78 -22.64 2.05
N PRO A 72 -3.20 -23.25 3.19
CA PRO A 72 -3.76 -24.60 3.20
C PRO A 72 -5.09 -24.73 2.45
N ILE A 73 -5.77 -23.62 2.15
CA ILE A 73 -6.98 -23.58 1.31
C ILE A 73 -6.57 -23.47 -0.16
N LEU A 74 -5.69 -22.53 -0.49
CA LEU A 74 -5.17 -22.31 -1.85
C LEU A 74 -4.53 -23.56 -2.45
N ARG A 75 -3.65 -24.23 -1.70
CA ARG A 75 -2.91 -25.42 -2.18
C ARG A 75 -3.80 -26.60 -2.57
N ARG A 76 -5.08 -26.60 -2.15
CA ARG A 76 -6.06 -27.63 -2.57
C ARG A 76 -6.52 -27.46 -4.02
N PHE A 77 -6.35 -26.27 -4.59
CA PHE A 77 -6.67 -25.95 -5.97
C PHE A 77 -5.44 -26.07 -6.87
N SER A 78 -4.33 -25.44 -6.48
CA SER A 78 -3.02 -25.57 -7.10
C SER A 78 -1.96 -25.04 -6.13
N GLU A 79 -0.84 -25.75 -6.05
CA GLU A 79 0.28 -25.37 -5.20
C GLU A 79 1.04 -24.18 -5.79
N GLU A 80 1.16 -24.13 -7.12
CA GLU A 80 1.77 -23.03 -7.86
C GLU A 80 1.02 -21.72 -7.63
N LEU A 81 -0.31 -21.74 -7.68
CA LEU A 81 -1.15 -20.58 -7.37
C LEU A 81 -1.00 -20.13 -5.91
N ALA A 82 -0.87 -21.08 -4.97
CA ALA A 82 -0.69 -20.77 -3.56
C ALA A 82 0.65 -20.05 -3.30
N LEU A 83 1.73 -20.52 -3.94
CA LEU A 83 3.05 -19.88 -3.86
C LEU A 83 3.06 -18.50 -4.54
N CYS A 84 2.42 -18.38 -5.70
CA CYS A 84 2.24 -17.10 -6.37
C CYS A 84 1.52 -16.07 -5.48
N TYR A 85 0.44 -16.48 -4.80
CA TYR A 85 -0.28 -15.62 -3.86
C TYR A 85 0.61 -15.13 -2.71
N ILE A 86 1.42 -16.02 -2.11
CA ILE A 86 2.36 -15.63 -1.06
C ILE A 86 3.39 -14.64 -1.59
N GLY A 87 3.97 -14.90 -2.77
CA GLY A 87 4.94 -14.00 -3.39
C GLY A 87 4.38 -12.60 -3.64
N LEU A 88 3.16 -12.51 -4.17
CA LEU A 88 2.47 -11.24 -4.36
C LEU A 88 2.25 -10.51 -3.04
N ARG A 89 1.80 -11.20 -1.98
CA ARG A 89 1.57 -10.58 -0.67
C ARG A 89 2.84 -10.11 0.03
N MET A 90 3.96 -10.80 -0.20
CA MET A 90 5.27 -10.36 0.27
C MET A 90 5.76 -9.12 -0.48
N LEU A 91 5.59 -9.08 -1.80
CA LEU A 91 5.96 -7.93 -2.62
C LEU A 91 5.13 -6.69 -2.26
N GLU A 92 3.82 -6.89 -2.04
CA GLU A 92 2.91 -5.84 -1.58
C GLU A 92 3.36 -5.26 -0.24
N ALA A 93 3.63 -6.13 0.74
CA ALA A 93 4.09 -5.71 2.05
C ALA A 93 5.44 -4.96 1.98
N ALA A 94 6.38 -5.44 1.16
CA ALA A 94 7.67 -4.78 0.97
C ALA A 94 7.53 -3.37 0.41
N ALA A 95 6.66 -3.18 -0.59
CA ALA A 95 6.40 -1.86 -1.15
C ALA A 95 5.72 -0.91 -0.14
N LEU A 96 4.80 -1.41 0.69
CA LEU A 96 4.17 -0.61 1.75
C LEU A 96 5.16 -0.24 2.87
N LEU A 97 6.09 -1.14 3.23
CA LEU A 97 7.16 -0.83 4.18
C LEU A 97 8.06 0.33 3.71
N ILE A 98 8.32 0.42 2.40
CA ILE A 98 9.09 1.54 1.82
C ILE A 98 8.32 2.86 2.00
N ILE A 99 6.99 2.84 1.79
CA ILE A 99 6.14 4.02 1.99
C ILE A 99 6.21 4.46 3.46
N ASP A 100 6.00 3.54 4.41
CA ASP A 100 6.03 3.85 5.84
C ASP A 100 7.40 4.41 6.29
N ALA A 101 8.49 3.86 5.77
CA ALA A 101 9.85 4.35 6.05
C ALA A 101 10.07 5.77 5.51
N ASN A 102 9.53 6.08 4.33
CA ASN A 102 9.60 7.42 3.76
C ASN A 102 8.73 8.41 4.55
N LEU A 103 7.52 8.03 4.95
CA LEU A 103 6.64 8.86 5.80
C LEU A 103 7.32 9.18 7.14
N TRP A 104 8.00 8.21 7.74
CA TRP A 104 8.82 8.46 8.93
C TRP A 104 9.94 9.47 8.65
N SER A 105 10.63 9.32 7.51
CA SER A 105 11.74 10.21 7.13
C SER A 105 11.27 11.65 6.88
N MET A 106 10.04 11.88 6.43
CA MET A 106 9.45 13.21 6.29
C MET A 106 9.39 13.96 7.63
N VAL A 107 9.18 13.27 8.75
CA VAL A 107 9.23 13.87 10.09
C VAL A 107 10.62 14.41 10.40
N SER A 108 11.67 13.64 10.07
CA SER A 108 13.07 14.07 10.24
C SER A 108 13.42 15.28 9.36
N LEU A 109 12.89 15.34 8.13
CA LEU A 109 13.07 16.52 7.26
C LEU A 109 12.37 17.75 7.83
N SER A 110 11.17 17.59 8.38
CA SER A 110 10.45 18.67 9.05
C SER A 110 11.18 19.15 10.31
N GLU A 111 11.82 18.25 11.08
CA GLU A 111 12.66 18.63 12.21
C GLU A 111 13.87 19.46 11.77
N ALA A 112 14.57 19.03 10.71
CA ALA A 112 15.70 19.77 10.14
C ALA A 112 15.29 21.15 9.62
N PHE A 113 14.06 21.28 9.10
CA PHE A 113 13.48 22.56 8.68
C PHE A 113 13.28 23.50 9.86
N HIS A 114 12.68 23.03 10.96
CA HIS A 114 12.40 23.85 12.14
C HIS A 114 13.66 24.24 12.92
N THR A 115 14.67 23.38 12.93
CA THR A 115 15.95 23.64 13.62
C THR A 115 16.93 24.48 12.79
N GLY A 116 16.61 24.74 11.51
CA GLY A 116 17.51 25.43 10.60
C GLY A 116 18.79 24.64 10.28
N ALA A 117 18.75 23.31 10.43
CA ALA A 117 19.91 22.44 10.23
C ALA A 117 20.34 22.34 8.76
N ALA A 118 19.45 22.66 7.81
CA ALA A 118 19.72 22.67 6.38
C ALA A 118 18.90 23.75 5.64
N PRO A 119 19.32 24.18 4.44
CA PRO A 119 18.56 25.14 3.64
C PRO A 119 17.18 24.61 3.24
N ALA A 120 16.15 25.47 3.34
CA ALA A 120 14.77 25.10 3.00
C ALA A 120 14.62 24.50 1.59
N ALA A 121 15.28 25.09 0.59
CA ALA A 121 15.23 24.61 -0.80
C ALA A 121 15.75 23.17 -0.96
N GLN A 122 16.78 22.79 -0.19
CA GLN A 122 17.31 21.42 -0.19
C GLN A 122 16.29 20.46 0.43
N LEU A 123 15.70 20.82 1.57
CA LEU A 123 14.70 20.00 2.26
C LEU A 123 13.42 19.83 1.42
N THR A 124 12.96 20.87 0.72
CA THR A 124 11.83 20.77 -0.21
C THR A 124 12.13 19.82 -1.36
N THR A 125 13.36 19.84 -1.89
CA THR A 125 13.76 18.91 -2.95
C THR A 125 13.77 17.46 -2.43
N GLN A 126 14.32 17.23 -1.24
CA GLN A 126 14.31 15.91 -0.59
C GLN A 126 12.89 15.42 -0.31
N LEU A 127 12.00 16.29 0.18
CA LEU A 127 10.59 15.96 0.40
C LEU A 127 9.94 15.47 -0.90
N ARG A 128 10.09 16.22 -2.00
CA ARG A 128 9.54 15.84 -3.32
C ARG A 128 10.08 14.50 -3.82
N THR A 129 11.36 14.19 -3.55
CA THR A 129 11.91 12.88 -3.91
C THR A 129 11.26 11.75 -3.12
N LEU A 130 10.99 11.93 -1.81
CA LEU A 130 10.27 10.94 -1.00
C LEU A 130 8.82 10.77 -1.47
N GLU A 131 8.14 11.86 -1.82
CA GLU A 131 6.79 11.81 -2.38
C GLU A 131 6.74 11.05 -3.71
N ALA A 132 7.71 11.29 -4.60
CA ALA A 132 7.83 10.54 -5.85
C ALA A 132 8.09 9.05 -5.62
N MET A 133 8.96 8.70 -4.66
CA MET A 133 9.20 7.31 -4.26
C MET A 133 7.94 6.65 -3.67
N ASN A 134 7.17 7.38 -2.86
CA ASN A 134 5.90 6.91 -2.33
C ASN A 134 4.88 6.67 -3.44
N GLY A 135 4.77 7.57 -4.41
CA GLY A 135 3.91 7.40 -5.58
C GLY A 135 4.28 6.15 -6.40
N ALA A 136 5.58 5.92 -6.63
CA ALA A 136 6.06 4.73 -7.34
C ALA A 136 5.80 3.43 -6.55
N ALA A 137 6.09 3.42 -5.25
CA ALA A 137 5.84 2.27 -4.39
C ALA A 137 4.34 1.95 -4.27
N PHE A 138 3.49 2.98 -4.17
CA PHE A 138 2.03 2.84 -4.16
C PHE A 138 1.51 2.25 -5.47
N LEU A 139 2.07 2.67 -6.60
CA LEU A 139 1.71 2.11 -7.90
C LEU A 139 2.08 0.62 -7.99
N ILE A 140 3.30 0.25 -7.57
CA ILE A 140 3.72 -1.14 -7.55
C ILE A 140 2.78 -1.97 -6.66
N SER A 141 2.52 -1.51 -5.42
CA SER A 141 1.69 -2.25 -4.47
C SER A 141 0.21 -2.29 -4.87
N VAL A 142 -0.45 -1.14 -4.97
CA VAL A 142 -1.91 -1.03 -5.11
C VAL A 142 -2.37 -1.14 -6.56
N ALA A 143 -1.57 -0.67 -7.53
CA ALA A 143 -1.95 -0.74 -8.95
C ALA A 143 -1.64 -2.10 -9.56
N VAL A 144 -0.53 -2.74 -9.21
CA VAL A 144 -0.10 -3.97 -9.90
C VAL A 144 -0.30 -5.19 -9.04
N VAL A 145 0.31 -5.21 -7.85
CA VAL A 145 0.42 -6.43 -7.06
C VAL A 145 -0.90 -6.80 -6.37
N PHE A 146 -1.56 -5.83 -5.74
CA PHE A 146 -2.81 -6.05 -5.03
C PHE A 146 -3.94 -6.54 -5.94
N PRO A 147 -4.20 -5.97 -7.14
CA PRO A 147 -5.29 -6.43 -8.00
C PRO A 147 -5.07 -7.86 -8.51
N ILE A 148 -3.84 -8.23 -8.85
CA ILE A 148 -3.50 -9.60 -9.24
C ILE A 148 -3.76 -10.57 -8.07
N GLY A 149 -3.26 -10.23 -6.88
CA GLY A 149 -3.48 -11.02 -5.66
C GLY A 149 -4.96 -11.13 -5.28
N SER A 150 -5.72 -10.04 -5.43
CA SER A 150 -7.15 -9.98 -5.16
C SER A 150 -7.96 -10.80 -6.15
N CYS A 151 -7.65 -10.75 -7.45
CA CYS A 151 -8.29 -11.58 -8.47
C CYS A 151 -8.07 -13.07 -8.18
N LEU A 152 -6.85 -13.46 -7.82
CA LEU A 152 -6.51 -14.84 -7.47
C LEU A 152 -7.28 -15.32 -6.24
N LEU A 153 -7.29 -14.51 -5.17
CA LEU A 153 -8.05 -14.77 -3.95
C LEU A 153 -9.55 -14.92 -4.23
N ASN A 154 -10.14 -13.98 -4.97
CA ASN A 154 -11.57 -13.99 -5.28
C ASN A 154 -11.96 -15.16 -6.20
N ALA A 155 -11.14 -15.54 -7.17
CA ALA A 155 -11.38 -16.72 -8.00
C ALA A 155 -11.48 -18.00 -7.14
N VAL A 156 -10.62 -18.14 -6.13
CA VAL A 156 -10.63 -19.27 -5.20
C VAL A 156 -11.83 -19.21 -4.25
N LEU A 157 -12.18 -18.04 -3.71
CA LEU A 157 -13.35 -17.86 -2.85
C LEU A 157 -14.67 -18.15 -3.59
N TRP A 158 -14.77 -17.71 -4.85
CA TRP A 158 -15.91 -17.97 -5.71
C TRP A 158 -16.13 -19.46 -5.96
N ARG A 159 -15.05 -20.21 -6.23
CA ARG A 159 -15.10 -21.67 -6.46
C ARG A 159 -15.32 -22.46 -5.17
N SER A 160 -14.68 -22.07 -4.07
CA SER A 160 -14.75 -22.78 -2.79
C SER A 160 -16.05 -22.55 -2.01
N ARG A 161 -16.87 -21.56 -2.40
CA ARG A 161 -18.12 -21.16 -1.71
C ARG A 161 -17.94 -20.89 -0.21
N LEU A 162 -16.73 -20.50 0.21
CA LEU A 162 -16.43 -20.20 1.60
C LEU A 162 -17.00 -18.86 2.07
N VAL A 163 -17.27 -17.96 1.13
CA VAL A 163 -17.83 -16.63 1.33
C VAL A 163 -19.00 -16.45 0.35
N PRO A 164 -20.07 -15.71 0.71
CA PRO A 164 -21.15 -15.39 -0.21
C PRO A 164 -20.61 -14.80 -1.53
N ARG A 165 -21.12 -15.29 -2.68
CA ARG A 165 -20.63 -14.88 -4.01
C ARG A 165 -20.68 -13.37 -4.24
N PHE A 166 -21.68 -12.69 -3.66
CA PHE A 166 -21.80 -11.24 -3.72
C PHE A 166 -20.57 -10.53 -3.14
N LEU A 167 -20.07 -10.94 -1.97
CA LEU A 167 -18.87 -10.37 -1.34
C LEU A 167 -17.62 -10.55 -2.22
N SER A 168 -17.50 -11.70 -2.89
CA SER A 168 -16.38 -11.92 -3.81
C SER A 168 -16.49 -11.05 -5.07
N GLY A 169 -17.70 -10.83 -5.58
CA GLY A 169 -17.95 -9.89 -6.68
C GLY A 169 -17.55 -8.45 -6.33
N TRP A 170 -17.88 -7.99 -5.12
CA TRP A 170 -17.45 -6.68 -4.61
C TRP A 170 -15.93 -6.57 -4.47
N GLY A 171 -15.25 -7.64 -4.05
CA GLY A 171 -13.79 -7.68 -3.96
C GLY A 171 -13.11 -7.47 -5.32
N VAL A 172 -13.65 -8.09 -6.38
CA VAL A 172 -13.15 -7.89 -7.76
C VAL A 172 -13.46 -6.49 -8.26
N LEU A 173 -14.66 -5.97 -8.01
CA LEU A 173 -15.01 -4.60 -8.40
C LEU A 173 -14.12 -3.56 -7.70
N GLY A 174 -13.88 -3.72 -6.41
CA GLY A 174 -12.98 -2.86 -5.64
C GLY A 174 -11.54 -2.91 -6.17
N ALA A 175 -11.04 -4.10 -6.49
CA ALA A 175 -9.72 -4.24 -7.13
C ALA A 175 -9.64 -3.54 -8.49
N ALA A 176 -10.69 -3.64 -9.31
CA ALA A 176 -10.76 -2.96 -10.61
C ALA A 176 -10.81 -1.42 -10.46
N LEU A 177 -11.57 -0.91 -9.49
CA LEU A 177 -11.65 0.52 -9.19
C LEU A 177 -10.30 1.07 -8.70
N LEU A 178 -9.63 0.35 -7.80
CA LEU A 178 -8.30 0.71 -7.32
C LEU A 178 -7.26 0.67 -8.44
N PHE A 179 -7.33 -0.33 -9.32
CA PHE A 179 -6.49 -0.41 -10.51
C PHE A 179 -6.68 0.82 -11.40
N MET A 180 -7.93 1.16 -11.73
CA MET A 180 -8.24 2.32 -12.58
C MET A 180 -7.82 3.65 -11.95
N GLY A 181 -8.06 3.83 -10.64
CA GLY A 181 -7.64 5.05 -9.92
C GLY A 181 -6.12 5.17 -9.79
N SER A 182 -5.41 4.05 -9.68
CA SER A 182 -3.95 4.06 -9.67
C SER A 182 -3.37 4.33 -11.06
N LEU A 183 -4.03 3.83 -12.11
CA LEU A 183 -3.66 4.08 -13.50
C LEU A 183 -3.87 5.56 -13.87
N SER A 184 -4.96 6.19 -13.42
CA SER A 184 -5.16 7.63 -13.62
C SER A 184 -4.11 8.45 -12.87
N SER A 185 -3.75 8.05 -11.66
CA SER A 185 -2.66 8.67 -10.87
C SER A 185 -1.32 8.54 -11.60
N PHE A 186 -1.04 7.39 -12.22
CA PHE A 186 0.15 7.18 -13.05
C PHE A 186 0.22 8.12 -14.25
N PHE A 187 -0.87 8.23 -15.02
CA PHE A 187 -0.91 9.14 -16.17
C PHE A 187 -0.83 10.61 -15.74
N GLY A 188 -1.41 10.96 -14.59
CA GLY A 188 -1.22 12.28 -13.98
C GLY A 188 0.24 12.54 -13.60
N LEU A 189 0.93 11.55 -13.03
CA LEU A 189 2.35 11.62 -12.73
C LEU A 189 3.18 11.83 -14.01
N LEU A 190 2.87 11.08 -15.06
CA LEU A 190 3.53 11.20 -16.37
C LEU A 190 3.35 12.60 -16.97
N ALA A 191 2.14 13.16 -16.88
CA ALA A 191 1.83 14.50 -17.37
C ALA A 191 2.51 15.63 -16.57
N SER A 192 2.90 15.35 -15.32
CA SER A 192 3.61 16.31 -14.44
C SER A 192 5.14 16.31 -14.62
N LEU A 193 5.70 15.35 -15.36
CA LEU A 193 7.13 15.32 -15.66
C LEU A 193 7.50 16.44 -16.65
N PRO A 194 8.63 17.14 -16.45
CA PRO A 194 9.13 18.12 -17.42
C PRO A 194 9.43 17.42 -18.76
N ALA A 195 9.03 18.04 -19.87
CA ALA A 195 9.00 17.44 -21.21
C ALA A 195 10.30 16.72 -21.64
N GLY A 196 11.47 17.17 -21.19
CA GLY A 196 12.77 16.55 -21.51
C GLY A 196 12.98 15.15 -20.91
N LEU A 197 12.27 14.78 -19.84
CA LEU A 197 12.34 13.42 -19.27
C LEU A 197 11.36 12.45 -19.93
N LEU A 198 10.24 12.97 -20.46
CA LEU A 198 9.29 12.17 -21.24
C LEU A 198 9.89 11.71 -22.57
N GLU A 199 10.66 12.57 -23.24
CA GLU A 199 11.41 12.17 -24.44
C GLU A 199 12.47 11.10 -24.12
N GLY A 200 13.19 11.22 -23.00
CA GLY A 200 14.18 10.22 -22.57
C GLY A 200 13.60 8.84 -22.26
N VAL A 201 12.36 8.75 -21.75
CA VAL A 201 11.68 7.48 -21.48
C VAL A 201 11.06 6.87 -22.75
N LEU A 202 10.57 7.71 -23.67
CA LEU A 202 10.00 7.26 -24.95
C LEU A 202 11.06 6.92 -26.01
N THR A 203 12.32 7.35 -25.82
CA THR A 203 13.44 7.13 -26.74
C THR A 203 14.51 6.18 -26.19
N ALA A 204 14.36 5.66 -24.97
CA ALA A 204 15.22 4.60 -24.46
C ALA A 204 14.97 3.29 -25.25
N PRO A 205 16.02 2.67 -25.83
CA PRO A 205 15.92 1.49 -26.69
C PRO A 205 15.44 0.23 -25.96
#